data_AF-A0A5P9XQN9-F1
#
_entry.id   AF-A0A5P9XQN9-F1
#
_cell.length_a   1.000
_cell.length_b   1.000
_cell.length_c   1.000
_cell.angle_alpha   90.00
_cell.angle_beta   90.00
_cell.angle_gamma   90.00
#
_symmetry.space_group_name_H-M   'P 1'
#
loop_
_entity.id
_entity.type
_entity.pdbx_description
1 polymer ?
#
loop_
_entity_poly.entity_id
_entity_poly.type
_entity_poly.pdbx_seq_one_letter_code
_entity_poly.pdbx_strand_id
1 'polypeptide(L)'
;MAFSRLVWIAGLVLGACWPLAFAPFDQSYLAIILLVGLFAIADRASPRLAAWTGFTFGLSAFAVGIYWLAIPLHNFAHMDWVLSGTAVLLLAFYCALYPALALWIARKWWPRKGLFALPFVWVLSEWLRAHLFTGFPWLATGYSQTWSILGGWAPLLGQYGVGLATACVASLILLLYRHRSERRMVMSTVGAITLLYAGGAVSAEIQWTRPMPHPLSVRLIQGDIPVTEKWNTHQLDAVLNRYVKLILATPRGTMLDVLPETAFPVFQTQIPDLLHGLQVWSAHHHTQIILGIVQYARRRYYNAALDIDGTSPSGIANSI
;
A
#
# COMPACT_ATOMS: atom_id res chain seq x y z
N MET A 1 2.24 5.02 38.33
CA MET A 1 3.00 3.96 37.64
C MET A 1 2.14 2.84 37.07
N ALA A 2 1.09 2.35 37.75
CA ALA A 2 0.22 1.29 37.21
C ALA A 2 -0.57 1.74 35.96
N PHE A 3 -1.16 2.94 35.98
CA PHE A 3 -1.93 3.50 34.86
C PHE A 3 -1.11 3.64 33.57
N SER A 4 0.15 4.06 33.68
CA SER A 4 1.05 4.17 32.52
C SER A 4 1.37 2.80 31.92
N ARG A 5 1.58 1.76 32.73
CA ARG A 5 1.83 0.40 32.22
C ARG A 5 0.62 -0.15 31.46
N LEU A 6 -0.58 0.05 31.98
CA LEU A 6 -1.83 -0.40 31.33
C LEU A 6 -2.01 0.26 29.95
N VAL A 7 -1.70 1.55 29.84
CA VAL A 7 -1.78 2.28 28.56
C VAL A 7 -0.78 1.77 27.53
N TRP A 8 0.42 1.38 27.95
CA TRP A 8 1.44 0.84 27.05
C TRP A 8 1.02 -0.53 26.52
N ILE A 9 0.51 -1.39 27.41
CA ILE A 9 -0.02 -2.71 27.02
C ILE A 9 -1.21 -2.55 26.08
N ALA A 10 -2.12 -1.62 26.38
CA ALA A 10 -3.26 -1.35 25.51
C ALA A 10 -2.82 -0.88 24.12
N GLY A 11 -1.83 0.01 24.03
CA GLY A 11 -1.24 0.42 22.75
C GLY A 11 -0.68 -0.78 21.98
N LEU A 12 0.13 -1.62 22.63
CA LEU A 12 0.71 -2.83 22.02
C LEU A 12 -0.35 -3.80 21.50
N VAL A 13 -1.42 -4.05 22.27
CA VAL A 13 -2.50 -4.96 21.86
C VAL A 13 -3.27 -4.39 20.68
N LEU A 14 -3.65 -3.11 20.75
CA LEU A 14 -4.37 -2.45 19.66
C LEU A 14 -3.54 -2.45 18.37
N GLY A 15 -2.23 -2.18 18.47
CA GLY A 15 -1.34 -2.17 17.32
C GLY A 15 -1.09 -3.57 16.75
N ALA A 16 -0.86 -4.58 17.58
CA ALA A 16 -0.69 -5.96 17.12
C ALA A 16 -1.91 -6.50 16.36
N CYS A 17 -3.12 -6.00 16.67
CA CYS A 17 -4.35 -6.32 15.94
C CYS A 17 -4.55 -5.48 14.66
N TRP A 18 -3.82 -4.39 14.46
CA TRP A 18 -3.97 -3.49 13.30
C TRP A 18 -3.83 -4.20 11.94
N PRO A 19 -2.85 -5.10 11.74
CA PRO A 19 -2.70 -5.82 10.46
C PRO A 19 -3.92 -6.67 10.08
N LEU A 20 -4.77 -7.06 11.03
CA LEU A 20 -6.00 -7.82 10.74
C LEU A 20 -7.02 -7.04 9.90
N ALA A 21 -6.90 -5.71 9.85
CA ALA A 21 -7.75 -4.88 8.99
C ALA A 21 -7.30 -4.84 7.53
N PHE A 22 -6.18 -5.50 7.19
CA PHE A 22 -5.58 -5.53 5.85
C PHE A 22 -5.53 -6.96 5.32
N ALA A 23 -5.18 -7.10 4.05
CA ALA A 23 -4.95 -8.40 3.43
C ALA A 23 -3.89 -9.20 4.24
N PRO A 24 -4.07 -10.53 4.38
CA PRO A 24 -5.14 -11.36 3.79
C PRO A 24 -6.41 -11.46 4.66
N PHE A 25 -6.48 -10.73 5.79
CA PHE A 25 -7.58 -10.88 6.75
C PHE A 25 -8.78 -10.00 6.39
N ASP A 26 -8.54 -8.80 5.86
CA ASP A 26 -9.54 -7.87 5.30
C ASP A 26 -10.70 -7.52 6.26
N GLN A 27 -10.45 -7.51 7.57
CA GLN A 27 -11.44 -7.18 8.60
C GLN A 27 -11.56 -5.66 8.76
N SER A 28 -12.09 -4.98 7.75
CA SER A 28 -12.17 -3.50 7.66
C SER A 28 -12.78 -2.81 8.90
N TYR A 29 -13.76 -3.44 9.56
CA TYR A 29 -14.38 -2.90 10.77
C TYR A 29 -13.41 -2.82 11.96
N LEU A 30 -12.38 -3.68 12.01
CA LEU A 30 -11.37 -3.65 13.07
C LEU A 30 -10.57 -2.35 13.03
N ALA A 31 -10.26 -1.78 11.87
CA ALA A 31 -9.57 -0.49 11.80
C ALA A 31 -10.33 0.60 12.57
N ILE A 32 -11.65 0.65 12.42
CA ILE A 32 -12.50 1.60 13.14
C ILE A 32 -12.48 1.31 14.65
N ILE A 33 -12.67 0.06 15.06
CA ILE A 33 -12.70 -0.33 16.49
C ILE A 33 -11.35 -0.02 17.16
N LEU A 34 -10.24 -0.32 16.50
CA LEU A 34 -8.90 -0.10 17.02
C LEU A 34 -8.59 1.40 17.13
N LEU A 35 -9.01 2.21 16.15
CA LEU A 35 -8.91 3.67 16.24
C LEU A 35 -9.81 4.25 17.33
N VAL A 36 -11.03 3.73 17.53
CA VAL A 36 -11.90 4.13 18.67
C VAL A 36 -11.18 3.89 19.99
N GLY A 37 -10.60 2.69 20.19
CA GLY A 37 -9.85 2.36 21.39
C GLY A 37 -8.63 3.27 21.59
N LEU A 38 -7.85 3.47 20.53
CA LEU A 38 -6.65 4.31 20.55
C LEU A 38 -6.99 5.77 20.90
N PHE A 39 -8.00 6.34 20.23
CA PHE A 39 -8.45 7.71 20.46
C PHE A 39 -9.08 7.87 21.85
N ALA A 40 -9.80 6.87 22.36
CA ALA A 40 -10.37 6.89 23.71
C ALA A 40 -9.29 6.96 24.80
N ILE A 41 -8.20 6.22 24.63
CA ILE A 41 -7.06 6.26 25.55
C ILE A 41 -6.37 7.63 25.45
N ALA A 42 -6.10 8.10 24.23
CA ALA A 42 -5.41 9.38 24.00
C ALA A 42 -6.19 10.57 24.56
N ASP A 43 -7.51 10.59 24.38
CA ASP A 43 -8.40 11.68 24.81
C ASP A 43 -8.35 11.92 26.33
N ARG A 44 -8.18 10.86 27.13
CA ARG A 44 -8.08 10.93 28.59
C ARG A 44 -6.63 11.09 29.09
N ALA A 45 -5.65 11.01 28.20
CA ALA A 45 -4.24 11.04 28.54
C ALA A 45 -3.65 12.46 28.52
N SER A 46 -2.56 12.64 29.27
CA SER A 46 -1.67 13.79 29.08
C SER A 46 -0.96 13.69 27.72
N PRO A 47 -0.47 14.80 27.12
CA PRO A 47 0.19 14.75 25.82
C PRO A 47 1.35 13.75 25.75
N ARG A 48 2.16 13.66 26.81
CA ARG A 48 3.25 12.68 26.91
C ARG A 48 2.73 11.25 26.89
N LEU A 49 1.66 10.97 27.63
CA LEU A 49 1.11 9.62 27.69
C LEU A 49 0.42 9.25 26.36
N ALA A 50 -0.28 10.18 25.72
CA ALA A 50 -0.85 10.00 24.39
C ALA A 50 0.22 9.68 23.33
N ALA A 51 1.38 10.35 23.41
CA ALA A 51 2.54 10.05 22.56
C ALA A 51 3.01 8.60 22.75
N TRP A 52 3.15 8.15 24.00
CA TRP A 52 3.55 6.77 24.31
C TRP A 52 2.50 5.74 23.87
N THR A 53 1.20 6.05 23.96
CA THR A 53 0.14 5.20 23.41
C THR A 53 0.29 5.06 21.91
N GLY A 54 0.47 6.17 21.19
CA GLY A 54 0.65 6.16 19.74
C GLY A 54 1.92 5.44 19.32
N PHE A 55 3.00 5.61 20.09
CA PHE A 55 4.27 4.92 19.86
C PHE A 55 4.15 3.40 20.05
N THR A 56 3.56 2.94 21.15
CA THR A 56 3.40 1.49 21.41
C THR A 56 2.41 0.84 20.44
N PHE A 57 1.35 1.55 20.06
CA PHE A 57 0.47 1.16 18.96
C PHE A 57 1.23 1.04 17.64
N GLY A 58 1.94 2.08 17.22
CA GLY A 58 2.69 2.06 15.96
C GLY A 58 3.74 0.97 15.95
N LEU A 59 4.53 0.83 17.02
CA LEU A 59 5.63 -0.12 17.08
C LEU A 59 5.13 -1.55 16.88
N SER A 60 4.05 -1.95 17.56
CA SER A 60 3.45 -3.27 17.41
C SER A 60 2.73 -3.45 16.07
N ALA A 61 1.99 -2.44 15.60
CA ALA A 61 1.33 -2.48 14.30
C ALA A 61 2.30 -2.70 13.15
N PHE A 62 3.41 -1.95 13.13
CA PHE A 62 4.42 -2.11 12.11
C PHE A 62 5.24 -3.39 12.35
N ALA A 63 5.73 -3.67 13.55
CA ALA A 63 6.52 -4.89 13.78
C ALA A 63 5.76 -6.16 13.37
N VAL A 64 4.44 -6.24 13.66
CA VAL A 64 3.59 -7.36 13.24
C VAL A 64 3.18 -7.27 11.77
N GLY A 65 2.88 -6.09 11.23
CA GLY A 65 2.36 -5.96 9.87
C GLY A 65 3.42 -5.94 8.77
N ILE A 66 4.68 -5.63 9.10
CA ILE A 66 5.81 -5.61 8.16
C ILE A 66 6.90 -6.63 8.51
N TYR A 67 6.62 -7.61 9.38
CA TYR A 67 7.55 -8.68 9.77
C TYR A 67 8.13 -9.42 8.56
N TRP A 68 7.33 -9.56 7.50
CA TRP A 68 7.68 -10.28 6.28
C TRP A 68 8.89 -9.67 5.57
N LEU A 69 9.24 -8.40 5.84
CA LEU A 69 10.48 -7.78 5.34
C LEU A 69 11.75 -8.42 5.90
N ALA A 70 11.70 -9.12 7.04
CA ALA A 70 12.84 -9.85 7.56
C ALA A 70 13.20 -11.05 6.67
N ILE A 71 12.22 -11.63 5.97
CA ILE A 71 12.41 -12.80 5.11
C ILE A 71 13.33 -12.48 3.92
N PRO A 72 13.08 -11.45 3.07
CA PRO A 72 13.99 -11.13 1.97
C PRO A 72 15.35 -10.60 2.46
N LEU A 73 15.40 -9.90 3.60
CA LEU A 73 16.69 -9.49 4.20
C LEU A 73 17.54 -10.70 4.59
N HIS A 74 16.92 -11.70 5.21
CA HIS A 74 17.63 -12.93 5.56
C HIS A 74 17.99 -13.76 4.32
N ASN A 75 17.00 -14.07 3.48
CA ASN A 75 17.14 -15.03 2.40
C ASN A 75 17.95 -14.49 1.20
N PHE A 76 17.85 -13.19 0.90
CA PHE A 76 18.45 -12.60 -0.31
C PHE A 76 19.55 -11.57 0.00
N ALA A 77 19.50 -10.89 1.14
CA ALA A 77 20.60 -10.00 1.58
C ALA A 77 21.59 -10.70 2.52
N HIS A 78 21.40 -12.00 2.80
CA HIS A 78 22.30 -12.85 3.61
C HIS A 78 22.58 -12.31 5.03
N MET A 79 21.66 -11.51 5.58
CA MET A 79 21.72 -11.08 6.98
C MET A 79 21.31 -12.25 7.88
N ASP A 80 21.87 -12.39 9.07
CA ASP A 80 21.32 -13.34 10.05
C ASP A 80 19.91 -12.90 10.51
N TRP A 81 19.15 -13.82 11.13
CA TRP A 81 17.78 -13.55 11.57
C TRP A 81 17.69 -12.47 12.65
N VAL A 82 18.68 -12.35 13.52
CA VAL A 82 18.69 -11.32 14.58
C VAL A 82 18.91 -9.95 13.96
N LEU A 83 19.86 -9.82 13.02
CA LEU A 83 20.11 -8.58 12.31
C LEU A 83 18.92 -8.16 11.44
N SER A 84 18.33 -9.10 10.70
CA SER A 84 17.15 -8.86 9.85
C SER A 84 15.94 -8.43 10.67
N GLY A 85 15.65 -9.14 11.77
CA GLY A 85 14.58 -8.77 12.70
C GLY A 85 14.82 -7.40 13.35
N THR A 86 16.07 -7.10 13.71
CA THR A 86 16.44 -5.79 14.27
C THR A 86 16.25 -4.67 13.25
N ALA A 87 16.61 -4.86 11.98
CA ALA A 87 16.39 -3.89 10.93
C ALA A 87 14.89 -3.58 10.74
N VAL A 88 14.04 -4.61 10.73
CA VAL A 88 12.58 -4.43 10.67
C VAL A 88 12.04 -3.73 11.92
N LEU A 89 12.56 -4.06 13.10
CA LEU A 89 12.17 -3.40 14.34
C LEU A 89 12.56 -1.91 14.36
N LEU A 90 13.72 -1.55 13.81
CA LEU A 90 14.14 -0.16 13.64
C LEU A 90 13.23 0.59 12.66
N LEU A 91 12.85 -0.05 11.56
CA LEU A 91 11.86 0.52 10.63
C LEU A 91 10.49 0.70 11.31
N ALA A 92 10.04 -0.28 12.09
CA ALA A 92 8.81 -0.17 12.88
C ALA A 92 8.89 0.96 13.92
N PHE A 93 10.05 1.15 14.57
CA PHE A 93 10.30 2.25 15.49
C PHE A 93 10.15 3.60 14.78
N TYR A 94 10.77 3.78 13.62
CA TYR A 94 10.63 4.99 12.81
C TYR A 94 9.16 5.24 12.45
N CYS A 95 8.45 4.22 11.97
CA CYS A 95 7.04 4.34 11.61
C CYS A 95 6.14 4.66 12.81
N ALA A 96 6.50 4.18 14.01
CA ALA A 96 5.78 4.44 15.25
C ALA A 96 5.84 5.89 15.73
N LEU A 97 6.83 6.68 15.26
CA LEU A 97 6.93 8.09 15.59
C LEU A 97 5.74 8.91 15.06
N TYR A 98 5.12 8.47 13.96
CA TYR A 98 4.01 9.18 13.32
C TYR A 98 2.69 9.10 14.10
N PRO A 99 2.17 7.92 14.50
CA PRO A 99 1.02 7.86 15.39
C PRO A 99 1.32 8.47 16.77
N ALA A 100 2.54 8.36 17.28
CA ALA A 100 2.97 9.05 18.51
C ALA A 100 2.84 10.57 18.38
N LEU A 101 3.35 11.13 17.29
CA LEU A 101 3.26 12.55 16.98
C LEU A 101 1.81 12.99 16.81
N ALA A 102 0.98 12.20 16.13
CA ALA A 102 -0.42 12.56 15.89
C ALA A 102 -1.21 12.69 17.20
N LEU A 103 -1.11 11.68 18.07
CA LEU A 103 -1.80 11.71 19.35
C LEU A 103 -1.24 12.79 20.29
N TRP A 104 0.08 13.04 20.24
CA TRP A 104 0.70 14.12 21.00
C TRP A 104 0.20 15.49 20.55
N ILE A 105 0.23 15.81 19.25
CA ILE A 105 -0.21 17.10 18.70
C ILE A 105 -1.67 17.35 19.07
N ALA A 106 -2.54 16.36 18.83
CA ALA A 106 -3.98 16.51 19.09
C ALA A 106 -4.25 16.81 20.58
N ARG A 107 -3.54 16.15 21.50
CA ARG A 107 -3.70 16.40 22.95
C ARG A 107 -3.00 17.66 23.44
N LYS A 108 -1.87 18.06 22.84
CA LYS A 108 -1.11 19.24 23.25
C LYS A 108 -1.81 20.54 22.83
N TRP A 109 -2.34 20.60 21.61
CA TRP A 109 -2.89 21.84 21.04
C TRP A 109 -4.43 21.91 21.12
N TRP A 110 -5.13 20.78 21.17
CA TRP A 110 -6.59 20.74 21.30
C TRP A 110 -7.07 19.89 22.49
N PRO A 111 -6.67 20.20 23.74
CA PRO A 111 -6.99 19.36 24.90
C PRO A 111 -8.49 19.17 25.18
N ARG A 112 -9.34 20.11 24.74
CA ARG A 112 -10.82 20.04 24.85
C ARG A 112 -11.53 19.62 23.57
N LYS A 113 -10.89 19.77 22.41
CA LYS A 113 -11.45 19.49 21.08
C LYS A 113 -10.70 18.36 20.36
N GLY A 114 -9.90 17.58 21.09
CA GLY A 114 -8.96 16.61 20.54
C GLY A 114 -9.64 15.60 19.64
N LEU A 115 -10.86 15.15 19.98
CA LEU A 115 -11.64 14.23 19.15
C LEU A 115 -11.94 14.76 17.74
N PHE A 116 -12.12 16.07 17.58
CA PHE A 116 -12.33 16.69 16.27
C PHE A 116 -11.02 16.90 15.50
N ALA A 117 -9.92 17.16 16.21
CA ALA A 117 -8.61 17.36 15.58
C ALA A 117 -7.92 16.03 15.20
N LEU A 118 -8.17 14.96 15.96
CA LEU A 118 -7.50 13.67 15.83
C LEU A 118 -7.54 13.08 14.41
N PRO A 119 -8.69 13.01 13.71
CA PRO A 119 -8.74 12.44 12.36
C PRO A 119 -7.83 13.17 11.37
N PHE A 120 -7.81 14.50 11.42
CA PHE A 120 -7.00 15.33 10.52
C PHE A 120 -5.51 15.20 10.81
N VAL A 121 -5.13 15.28 12.09
CA VAL A 121 -3.74 15.15 12.51
C VAL A 121 -3.24 13.72 12.25
N TRP A 122 -4.09 12.71 12.42
CA TRP A 122 -3.79 11.32 12.11
C TRP A 122 -3.43 11.14 10.63
N VAL A 123 -4.32 11.56 9.72
CA VAL A 123 -4.08 11.45 8.27
C VAL A 123 -2.88 12.31 7.83
N LEU A 124 -2.70 13.49 8.41
CA LEU A 124 -1.50 14.30 8.16
C LEU A 124 -0.22 13.55 8.57
N SER A 125 -0.24 12.82 9.68
CA SER A 125 0.90 12.01 10.11
C SER A 125 1.17 10.83 9.16
N GLU A 126 0.13 10.18 8.64
CA GLU A 126 0.27 9.14 7.61
C GLU A 126 0.82 9.70 6.31
N TRP A 127 0.35 10.88 5.90
CA TRP A 127 0.89 11.60 4.74
C TRP A 127 2.36 11.95 4.95
N LEU A 128 2.76 12.49 6.11
CA LEU A 128 4.17 12.79 6.40
C LEU A 128 5.03 11.52 6.32
N ARG A 129 4.55 10.39 6.85
CA ARG A 129 5.24 9.09 6.77
C ARG A 129 5.40 8.60 5.34
N ALA A 130 4.45 8.92 4.46
CA ALA A 130 4.49 8.56 3.06
C ALA A 130 5.47 9.40 2.21
N HIS A 131 6.01 10.51 2.73
CA HIS A 131 6.83 11.45 1.95
C HIS A 131 8.23 11.71 2.54
N LEU A 132 8.37 11.76 3.86
CA LEU A 132 9.67 12.03 4.48
C LEU A 132 10.63 10.86 4.27
N PHE A 133 11.89 11.18 3.93
CA PHE A 133 12.96 10.19 3.68
C PHE A 133 12.54 9.14 2.63
N THR A 134 12.04 9.60 1.48
CA THR A 134 11.45 8.80 0.38
C THR A 134 10.14 8.09 0.70
N GLY A 135 9.76 8.03 1.98
CA GLY A 135 8.45 7.57 2.44
C GLY A 135 8.31 6.07 2.62
N PHE A 136 7.45 5.69 3.56
CA PHE A 136 7.04 4.30 3.80
C PHE A 136 5.54 4.22 4.13
N PRO A 137 4.63 4.22 3.12
CA PRO A 137 3.18 4.35 3.30
C PRO A 137 2.43 3.05 3.66
N TRP A 138 3.12 2.03 4.18
CA TRP A 138 2.50 0.74 4.52
C TRP A 138 1.46 0.85 5.65
N LEU A 139 0.48 -0.06 5.67
CA LEU A 139 -0.58 -0.13 6.69
C LEU A 139 -1.33 1.20 6.91
N ALA A 140 -1.45 2.02 5.86
CA ALA A 140 -2.19 3.27 5.93
C ALA A 140 -3.68 3.03 6.08
N THR A 141 -4.34 3.82 6.93
CA THR A 141 -5.74 3.63 7.35
C THR A 141 -6.70 3.50 6.17
N GLY A 142 -6.47 4.25 5.08
CA GLY A 142 -7.32 4.21 3.89
C GLY A 142 -7.44 2.82 3.24
N TYR A 143 -6.34 2.06 3.17
CA TYR A 143 -6.34 0.74 2.54
C TYR A 143 -7.13 -0.32 3.33
N SER A 144 -7.37 -0.10 4.62
CA SER A 144 -8.25 -0.99 5.40
C SER A 144 -9.70 -0.99 4.92
N GLN A 145 -10.09 0.02 4.14
CA GLN A 145 -11.45 0.22 3.66
C GLN A 145 -11.59 0.01 2.14
N THR A 146 -10.57 -0.50 1.44
CA THR A 146 -10.59 -0.68 -0.03
C THR A 146 -11.87 -1.35 -0.53
N TRP A 147 -12.33 -2.39 0.19
CA TRP A 147 -13.53 -3.17 -0.15
C TRP A 147 -14.75 -2.85 0.72
N SER A 148 -14.70 -1.79 1.52
CA SER A 148 -15.81 -1.37 2.38
C SER A 148 -16.54 -0.15 1.83
N ILE A 149 -17.69 0.19 2.41
CA ILE A 149 -18.50 1.36 2.00
C ILE A 149 -17.69 2.66 2.05
N LEU A 150 -16.79 2.81 3.03
CA LEU A 150 -15.95 4.02 3.14
C LEU A 150 -14.89 4.08 2.03
N GLY A 151 -14.53 2.95 1.41
CA GLY A 151 -13.67 2.88 0.24
C GLY A 151 -14.22 3.66 -0.96
N GLY A 152 -15.54 3.87 -1.03
CA GLY A 152 -16.19 4.69 -2.05
C GLY A 152 -15.74 6.15 -2.10
N TRP A 153 -15.05 6.66 -1.07
CA TRP A 153 -14.40 7.98 -1.11
C TRP A 153 -13.12 8.03 -1.97
N ALA A 154 -12.56 6.87 -2.34
CA ALA A 154 -11.29 6.79 -3.07
C ALA A 154 -11.29 7.54 -4.42
N PRO A 155 -12.33 7.47 -5.28
CA PRO A 155 -12.36 8.19 -6.55
C PRO A 155 -12.33 9.73 -6.39
N LEU A 156 -12.81 10.25 -5.26
CA LEU A 156 -12.92 11.69 -5.00
C LEU A 156 -11.71 12.27 -4.27
N LEU A 157 -11.24 11.54 -3.24
CA LEU A 157 -10.28 12.07 -2.27
C LEU A 157 -9.05 11.17 -2.09
N GLY A 158 -8.95 10.10 -2.87
CA GLY A 158 -7.88 9.10 -2.76
C GLY A 158 -7.82 8.40 -1.40
N GLN A 159 -6.73 7.66 -1.17
CA GLN A 159 -6.54 6.89 0.06
C GLN A 159 -6.59 7.75 1.34
N TYR A 160 -6.15 9.01 1.29
CA TYR A 160 -6.12 9.88 2.47
C TYR A 160 -7.52 10.36 2.84
N GLY A 161 -8.41 10.58 1.87
CA GLY A 161 -9.81 10.86 2.15
C GLY A 161 -10.54 9.67 2.77
N VAL A 162 -10.27 8.46 2.27
CA VAL A 162 -10.77 7.22 2.88
C VAL A 162 -10.26 7.06 4.31
N GLY A 163 -8.96 7.30 4.53
CA GLY A 163 -8.36 7.29 5.86
C GLY A 163 -8.99 8.33 6.80
N LEU A 164 -9.28 9.53 6.29
CA LEU A 164 -9.93 10.60 7.04
C LEU A 164 -11.36 10.23 7.41
N ALA A 165 -12.15 9.71 6.47
CA ALA A 165 -13.51 9.25 6.74
C ALA A 165 -13.51 8.16 7.83
N THR A 166 -12.58 7.20 7.75
CA THR A 166 -12.41 6.12 8.73
C THR A 166 -12.09 6.65 10.13
N ALA A 167 -11.10 7.54 10.24
CA ALA A 167 -10.73 8.15 11.50
C ALA A 167 -11.83 9.07 12.05
N CYS A 168 -12.58 9.77 11.19
CA CYS A 168 -13.75 10.55 11.57
C CYS A 168 -14.84 9.67 12.16
N VAL A 169 -15.17 8.52 11.55
CA VAL A 169 -16.13 7.56 12.10
C VAL A 169 -15.69 7.10 13.49
N ALA A 170 -14.41 6.77 13.67
CA ALA A 170 -13.87 6.40 14.99
C ALA A 170 -14.06 7.51 16.04
N SER A 171 -13.71 8.76 15.70
CA SER A 171 -13.93 9.92 16.57
C SER A 171 -15.42 10.16 16.88
N LEU A 172 -16.31 9.98 15.89
CA LEU A 172 -17.75 10.15 16.05
C LEU A 172 -18.35 9.05 16.95
N ILE A 173 -17.93 7.80 16.82
CA ILE A 173 -18.36 6.71 17.74
C ILE A 173 -17.99 7.06 19.18
N LEU A 174 -16.80 7.60 19.41
CA LEU A 174 -16.37 8.01 20.74
C LEU A 174 -17.16 9.23 21.25
N LEU A 175 -17.50 10.18 20.38
CA LEU A 175 -18.38 11.31 20.72
C LEU A 175 -19.78 10.83 21.12
N LEU A 176 -20.34 9.89 20.35
CA LEU A 176 -21.62 9.26 20.63
C LEU A 176 -21.62 8.58 22.00
N TYR A 177 -20.56 7.84 22.33
CA TYR A 177 -20.41 7.21 23.64
C TYR A 177 -20.39 8.22 24.79
N ARG A 178 -19.67 9.33 24.65
CA ARG A 178 -19.54 10.36 25.71
C ARG A 178 -20.85 11.11 25.97
N HIS A 179 -21.62 11.38 24.91
CA HIS A 179 -22.82 12.20 24.98
C HIS A 179 -24.10 11.39 24.71
N ARG A 180 -24.08 10.09 25.03
CA ARG A 180 -25.20 9.17 24.79
C ARG A 180 -26.52 9.56 25.48
N SER A 181 -26.46 10.38 26.53
CA SER A 181 -27.63 10.94 27.22
C SER A 181 -28.19 12.21 26.57
N GLU A 182 -27.42 12.85 25.68
CA GLU A 182 -27.81 14.11 25.04
C GLU A 182 -28.42 13.82 23.67
N ARG A 183 -29.76 13.76 23.60
CA ARG A 183 -30.50 13.42 22.36
C ARG A 183 -30.02 14.20 21.13
N ARG A 184 -29.77 15.50 21.27
CA ARG A 184 -29.28 16.35 20.18
C ARG A 184 -27.92 15.87 19.65
N MET A 185 -27.00 15.54 20.54
CA MET A 185 -25.65 15.09 20.19
C MET A 185 -25.67 13.69 19.56
N VAL A 186 -26.52 12.79 20.09
CA VAL A 186 -26.75 11.47 19.51
C VAL A 186 -27.23 11.61 18.06
N MET A 187 -28.29 12.39 17.84
CA MET A 187 -28.85 12.58 16.49
C MET A 187 -27.85 13.21 15.53
N SER A 188 -27.11 14.25 15.94
CA SER A 188 -26.10 14.86 15.07
C SER A 188 -24.94 13.92 14.75
N THR A 189 -24.52 13.11 15.71
CA THR A 189 -23.40 12.18 15.52
C THR A 189 -23.79 11.00 14.64
N VAL A 190 -24.97 10.41 14.87
CA VAL A 190 -25.53 9.36 14.01
C VAL A 190 -25.77 9.91 12.60
N GLY A 191 -26.29 11.13 12.47
CA GLY A 191 -26.44 11.81 11.19
C GLY A 191 -25.11 11.98 10.45
N ALA A 192 -24.06 12.43 11.15
CA ALA A 192 -22.73 12.58 10.56
C ALA A 192 -22.11 11.25 10.11
N ILE A 193 -22.22 10.19 10.92
CA ILE A 193 -21.78 8.84 10.52
C ILE A 193 -22.57 8.38 9.30
N THR A 194 -23.89 8.55 9.31
CA THR A 194 -24.77 8.17 8.20
C THR A 194 -24.37 8.90 6.92
N LEU A 195 -24.06 10.21 6.99
CA LEU A 195 -23.61 10.98 5.83
C LEU A 195 -22.26 10.49 5.28
N LEU A 196 -21.31 10.10 6.15
CA LEU A 196 -20.02 9.56 5.69
C LEU A 196 -20.19 8.22 4.95
N TYR A 197 -21.03 7.33 5.48
CA TYR A 197 -21.33 6.06 4.82
C TYR A 197 -22.18 6.24 3.57
N ALA A 198 -23.21 7.09 3.61
CA ALA A 198 -24.05 7.38 2.45
C ALA A 198 -23.24 8.03 1.32
N GLY A 199 -22.35 8.98 1.63
CA GLY A 199 -21.46 9.59 0.65
C GLY A 199 -20.50 8.58 0.02
N GLY A 200 -19.94 7.68 0.83
CA GLY A 200 -19.13 6.56 0.33
C GLY A 200 -19.92 5.63 -0.59
N ALA A 201 -21.11 5.20 -0.17
CA ALA A 201 -21.99 4.34 -0.97
C ALA A 201 -22.40 4.99 -2.30
N VAL A 202 -22.87 6.24 -2.26
CA VAL A 202 -23.26 6.98 -3.49
C VAL A 202 -22.07 7.13 -4.43
N SER A 203 -20.90 7.49 -3.91
CA SER A 203 -19.69 7.66 -4.72
C SER A 203 -19.21 6.35 -5.35
N ALA A 204 -19.40 5.21 -4.69
CA ALA A 204 -19.07 3.88 -5.21
C ALA A 204 -19.99 3.45 -6.38
N GLU A 205 -21.25 3.87 -6.38
CA GLU A 205 -22.21 3.59 -7.46
C GLU A 205 -22.01 4.50 -8.69
N ILE A 206 -21.31 5.62 -8.54
CA ILE A 206 -21.02 6.52 -9.66
C ILE A 206 -19.96 5.90 -10.56
N GLN A 207 -20.29 5.72 -11.84
CA GLN A 207 -19.33 5.36 -12.87
C GLN A 207 -18.49 6.59 -13.26
N TRP A 208 -17.38 6.78 -12.57
CA TRP A 208 -16.42 7.87 -12.82
C TRP A 208 -15.67 7.76 -14.15
N THR A 209 -15.73 6.59 -14.80
CA THR A 209 -15.10 6.33 -16.10
C THR A 209 -16.11 5.66 -17.04
N ARG A 210 -15.85 5.74 -18.35
CA ARG A 210 -16.68 5.10 -19.37
C ARG A 210 -15.88 3.97 -20.03
N PRO A 211 -16.52 2.81 -20.32
CA PRO A 211 -15.86 1.74 -21.05
C PRO A 211 -15.37 2.22 -22.42
N MET A 212 -14.22 1.73 -22.85
CA MET A 212 -13.74 1.95 -24.22
C MET A 212 -14.61 1.16 -25.21
N PRO A 213 -14.89 1.69 -26.41
CA PRO A 213 -15.73 1.01 -27.41
C PRO A 213 -15.17 -0.35 -27.87
N HIS A 214 -13.85 -0.52 -27.81
CA HIS A 214 -13.15 -1.73 -28.24
C HIS A 214 -12.28 -2.25 -27.08
N PRO A 215 -12.74 -3.29 -26.35
CA PRO A 215 -11.98 -3.88 -25.26
C PRO A 215 -10.65 -4.46 -25.74
N LEU A 216 -9.57 -4.20 -24.99
CA LEU A 216 -8.26 -4.78 -25.27
C LEU A 216 -8.18 -6.21 -24.72
N SER A 217 -7.87 -7.19 -25.57
CA SER A 217 -7.55 -8.56 -25.16
C SER A 217 -6.11 -8.59 -24.64
N VAL A 218 -5.95 -8.71 -23.32
CA VAL A 218 -4.65 -8.63 -22.63
C VAL A 218 -4.31 -9.96 -21.97
N ARG A 219 -3.05 -10.38 -22.07
CA ARG A 219 -2.50 -11.53 -21.36
C ARG A 219 -1.34 -11.11 -20.45
N LEU A 220 -1.41 -11.52 -19.19
CA LEU A 220 -0.32 -11.35 -18.23
C LEU A 220 0.52 -12.63 -18.22
N ILE A 221 1.81 -12.50 -18.54
CA ILE A 221 2.73 -13.64 -18.60
C ILE A 221 3.51 -13.75 -17.29
N GLN A 222 3.27 -14.79 -16.51
CA GLN A 222 4.01 -15.05 -15.27
C GLN A 222 5.04 -16.16 -15.48
N GLY A 223 6.33 -15.83 -15.38
CA GLY A 223 7.41 -16.78 -15.60
C GLY A 223 7.60 -17.79 -14.46
N ASP A 224 7.23 -17.39 -13.23
CA ASP A 224 7.44 -18.14 -11.98
C ASP A 224 8.90 -18.57 -11.76
N ILE A 225 9.82 -17.61 -11.94
CA ILE A 225 11.26 -17.85 -11.85
C ILE A 225 11.74 -17.53 -10.44
N PRO A 226 12.41 -18.47 -9.73
CA PRO A 226 12.95 -18.21 -8.40
C PRO A 226 13.91 -17.03 -8.39
N VAL A 227 13.82 -16.17 -7.36
CA VAL A 227 14.67 -14.97 -7.23
C VAL A 227 16.18 -15.33 -7.22
N THR A 228 16.54 -16.47 -6.63
CA THR A 228 17.92 -16.99 -6.59
C THR A 228 18.45 -17.41 -7.96
N GLU A 229 17.57 -17.75 -8.89
CA GLU A 229 17.93 -18.16 -10.26
C GLU A 229 17.87 -16.98 -11.23
N LYS A 230 17.00 -16.00 -10.96
CA LYS A 230 16.74 -14.85 -11.84
C LYS A 230 18.00 -14.09 -12.26
N TRP A 231 18.99 -13.96 -11.38
CA TRP A 231 20.25 -13.25 -11.66
C TRP A 231 21.46 -14.18 -11.81
N ASN A 232 21.24 -15.49 -11.91
CA ASN A 232 22.31 -16.45 -12.12
C ASN A 232 22.66 -16.49 -13.61
N THR A 233 23.89 -16.09 -13.95
CA THR A 233 24.39 -16.06 -15.34
C THR A 233 24.36 -17.43 -16.02
N HIS A 234 24.49 -18.53 -15.27
CA HIS A 234 24.38 -19.89 -15.82
C HIS A 234 22.94 -20.29 -16.17
N GLN A 235 21.93 -19.64 -15.57
CA GLN A 235 20.51 -19.91 -15.83
C GLN A 235 19.90 -18.92 -16.83
N LEU A 236 20.65 -17.91 -17.25
CA LEU A 236 20.14 -16.83 -18.09
C LEU A 236 19.45 -17.34 -19.36
N ASP A 237 20.08 -18.26 -20.09
CA ASP A 237 19.49 -18.81 -21.31
C ASP A 237 18.21 -19.59 -21.02
N ALA A 238 18.15 -20.34 -19.90
CA ALA A 238 16.94 -21.05 -19.50
C ALA A 238 15.81 -20.08 -19.16
N VAL A 239 16.11 -18.98 -18.46
CA VAL A 239 15.18 -17.91 -18.12
C VAL A 239 14.63 -17.22 -19.37
N LEU A 240 15.51 -16.79 -20.29
CA LEU A 240 15.10 -16.16 -21.54
C LEU A 240 14.25 -17.11 -22.38
N ASN A 241 14.70 -18.35 -22.56
CA ASN A 241 13.96 -19.37 -23.30
C ASN A 241 12.60 -19.68 -22.69
N ARG A 242 12.47 -19.67 -21.36
CA ARG A 242 11.19 -19.85 -20.66
C ARG A 242 10.20 -18.75 -21.06
N TYR A 243 10.61 -17.48 -20.98
CA TYR A 243 9.75 -16.37 -21.37
C TYR A 243 9.44 -16.34 -22.86
N VAL A 244 10.43 -16.58 -23.72
CA VAL A 244 10.21 -16.69 -25.18
C VAL A 244 9.18 -17.77 -25.47
N LYS A 245 9.30 -18.97 -24.87
CA LYS A 245 8.28 -20.02 -25.02
C LYS A 245 6.89 -19.57 -24.56
N LEU A 246 6.81 -18.81 -23.46
CA LEU A 246 5.53 -18.29 -22.98
C LEU A 246 4.93 -17.26 -23.95
N ILE A 247 5.74 -16.37 -24.53
CA ILE A 247 5.33 -15.40 -25.56
C ILE A 247 4.87 -16.13 -26.83
N LEU A 248 5.65 -17.10 -27.32
CA LEU A 248 5.30 -17.86 -28.52
C LEU A 248 4.03 -18.70 -28.34
N ALA A 249 3.64 -19.01 -27.10
CA ALA A 249 2.39 -19.68 -26.77
C ALA A 249 1.18 -18.73 -26.67
N THR A 250 1.29 -17.47 -27.11
CA THR A 250 0.19 -16.50 -27.06
C THR A 250 -1.01 -16.93 -27.91
N PRO A 251 -2.23 -17.00 -27.32
CA PRO A 251 -3.43 -17.34 -28.08
C PRO A 251 -3.73 -16.32 -29.17
N ARG A 252 -4.25 -16.79 -30.31
CA ARG A 252 -4.71 -15.92 -31.40
C ARG A 252 -5.78 -14.94 -30.90
N GLY A 253 -5.70 -13.70 -31.35
CA GLY A 253 -6.63 -12.63 -30.93
C GLY A 253 -6.23 -11.94 -29.62
N THR A 254 -5.10 -12.31 -29.01
CA THR A 254 -4.48 -11.50 -27.94
C THR A 254 -3.86 -10.25 -28.58
N MET A 255 -4.21 -9.07 -28.06
CA MET A 255 -3.71 -7.80 -28.59
C MET A 255 -2.50 -7.28 -27.80
N LEU A 256 -2.37 -7.63 -26.51
CA LEU A 256 -1.28 -7.19 -25.67
C LEU A 256 -0.81 -8.29 -24.70
N ASP A 257 0.49 -8.61 -24.75
CA ASP A 257 1.18 -9.40 -23.74
C ASP A 257 1.93 -8.47 -22.78
N VAL A 258 1.77 -8.68 -21.46
CA VAL A 258 2.50 -7.93 -20.43
C VAL A 258 3.31 -8.88 -19.58
N LEU A 259 4.62 -8.65 -19.53
CA LEU A 259 5.57 -9.40 -18.73
C LEU A 259 5.93 -8.64 -17.44
N PRO A 260 6.31 -9.34 -16.37
CA PRO A 260 6.65 -8.73 -15.09
C PRO A 260 7.95 -7.93 -15.15
N GLU A 261 8.19 -7.18 -14.09
CA GLU A 261 9.41 -6.42 -13.87
C GLU A 261 10.67 -7.29 -14.01
N THR A 262 11.61 -6.82 -14.83
CA THR A 262 12.87 -7.50 -15.11
C THR A 262 12.64 -8.97 -15.51
N ALA A 263 11.65 -9.24 -16.36
CA ALA A 263 11.43 -10.56 -16.93
C ALA A 263 12.66 -11.04 -17.70
N PHE A 264 13.34 -10.13 -18.41
CA PHE A 264 14.63 -10.38 -19.02
C PHE A 264 15.72 -9.80 -18.12
N PRO A 265 16.48 -10.64 -17.38
CA PRO A 265 17.49 -10.17 -16.42
C PRO A 265 18.82 -9.83 -17.11
N VAL A 266 18.73 -9.11 -18.23
CA VAL A 266 19.86 -8.67 -19.07
C VAL A 266 19.64 -7.24 -19.53
N PHE A 267 20.73 -6.58 -19.93
CA PHE A 267 20.60 -5.29 -20.60
C PHE A 267 20.01 -5.49 -22.00
N GLN A 268 19.11 -4.60 -22.39
CA GLN A 268 18.54 -4.56 -23.74
C GLN A 268 19.62 -4.60 -24.86
N THR A 269 20.81 -4.02 -24.60
CA THR A 269 21.93 -3.97 -25.55
C THR A 269 22.65 -5.31 -25.75
N GLN A 270 22.42 -6.30 -24.88
CA GLN A 270 23.05 -7.62 -24.95
C GLN A 270 22.26 -8.62 -25.78
N ILE A 271 20.99 -8.32 -26.08
CA ILE A 271 20.06 -9.21 -26.78
C ILE A 271 19.36 -8.53 -27.97
N PRO A 272 20.06 -7.74 -28.81
CA PRO A 272 19.43 -6.98 -29.89
C PRO A 272 18.69 -7.89 -30.89
N ASP A 273 19.28 -9.03 -31.23
CA ASP A 273 18.70 -9.98 -32.19
C ASP A 273 17.43 -10.64 -31.66
N LEU A 274 17.39 -10.97 -30.36
CA LEU A 274 16.20 -11.51 -29.72
C LEU A 274 15.06 -10.47 -29.71
N LEU A 275 15.37 -9.23 -29.34
CA LEU A 275 14.38 -8.14 -29.34
C LEU A 275 13.84 -7.90 -30.75
N HIS A 276 14.71 -7.91 -31.77
CA HIS A 276 14.29 -7.82 -33.16
C HIS A 276 13.41 -9.01 -33.58
N GLY A 277 13.77 -10.22 -33.19
CA GLY A 277 12.95 -11.42 -33.44
C GLY A 277 11.55 -11.33 -32.81
N LEU A 278 11.46 -10.82 -31.57
CA LEU A 278 10.19 -10.56 -30.90
C LEU A 278 9.39 -9.45 -31.59
N GLN A 279 10.06 -8.43 -32.13
CA GLN A 279 9.41 -7.37 -32.90
C GLN A 279 8.79 -7.91 -34.20
N VAL A 280 9.53 -8.74 -34.94
CA VAL A 280 9.03 -9.41 -36.15
C VAL A 280 7.88 -10.34 -35.80
N TRP A 281 8.00 -11.12 -34.72
CA TRP A 281 6.92 -11.98 -34.24
C TRP A 281 5.65 -11.17 -33.89
N SER A 282 5.81 -10.04 -33.18
CA SER A 282 4.75 -9.10 -32.84
C SER A 282 4.03 -8.57 -34.08
N ALA A 283 4.79 -8.15 -35.11
CA ALA A 283 4.24 -7.67 -36.38
C ALA A 283 3.36 -8.73 -37.07
N HIS A 284 3.82 -9.99 -37.09
CA HIS A 284 3.09 -11.09 -37.73
C HIS A 284 1.85 -11.54 -36.97
N HIS A 285 1.86 -11.45 -35.64
CA HIS A 285 0.75 -11.90 -34.79
C HIS A 285 -0.23 -10.78 -34.43
N HIS A 286 0.09 -9.52 -34.78
CA HIS A 286 -0.65 -8.34 -34.37
C HIS A 286 -0.85 -8.26 -32.85
N THR A 287 0.19 -8.64 -32.11
CA THR A 287 0.22 -8.64 -30.64
C THR A 287 1.36 -7.77 -30.15
N GLN A 288 1.06 -6.74 -29.37
CA GLN A 288 2.05 -5.88 -28.72
C GLN A 288 2.62 -6.58 -27.48
N ILE A 289 3.89 -6.31 -27.14
CA ILE A 289 4.53 -6.89 -25.95
C ILE A 289 5.09 -5.76 -25.08
N ILE A 290 4.69 -5.71 -23.81
CA ILE A 290 5.34 -4.89 -22.78
C ILE A 290 6.26 -5.79 -21.97
N LEU A 291 7.57 -5.52 -22.06
CA LEU A 291 8.63 -6.32 -21.44
C LEU A 291 9.33 -5.54 -20.32
N GLY A 292 9.28 -6.03 -19.09
CA GLY A 292 10.16 -5.54 -18.02
C GLY A 292 11.61 -5.96 -18.25
N ILE A 293 12.54 -5.01 -18.32
CA ILE A 293 13.97 -5.24 -18.60
C ILE A 293 14.86 -4.19 -17.93
N VAL A 294 16.15 -4.50 -17.77
CA VAL A 294 17.14 -3.51 -17.39
C VAL A 294 17.60 -2.72 -18.62
N GLN A 295 17.50 -1.40 -18.55
CA GLN A 295 17.96 -0.52 -19.61
C GLN A 295 19.27 0.17 -19.21
N TYR A 296 20.26 0.12 -20.11
CA TYR A 296 21.45 0.96 -20.04
C TYR A 296 21.36 2.03 -21.12
N ALA A 297 21.19 3.29 -20.70
CA ALA A 297 21.06 4.43 -21.60
C ALA A 297 21.74 5.65 -20.99
N ARG A 298 22.41 6.47 -21.83
CA ARG A 298 23.05 7.72 -21.40
C ARG A 298 23.97 7.56 -20.17
N ARG A 299 24.73 6.45 -20.12
CA ARG A 299 25.62 6.08 -19.00
C ARG A 299 24.91 5.92 -17.64
N ARG A 300 23.63 5.59 -17.65
CA ARG A 300 22.81 5.33 -16.46
C ARG A 300 22.06 4.00 -16.63
N TYR A 301 21.78 3.36 -15.50
CA TYR A 301 21.01 2.13 -15.42
C TYR A 301 19.59 2.45 -14.98
N TYR A 302 18.62 1.79 -15.59
CA TYR A 302 17.21 1.97 -15.33
C TYR A 302 16.52 0.61 -15.23
N ASN A 303 15.52 0.54 -14.35
CA ASN A 303 14.47 -0.46 -14.42
C ASN A 303 13.41 0.07 -15.39
N ALA A 304 13.14 -0.64 -16.48
CA ALA A 304 12.35 -0.11 -17.59
C ALA A 304 11.26 -1.10 -18.04
N ALA A 305 10.17 -0.54 -18.56
CA ALA A 305 9.20 -1.27 -19.36
C ALA A 305 9.45 -0.96 -20.84
N LEU A 306 9.81 -1.97 -21.61
CA LEU A 306 10.08 -1.86 -23.03
C LEU A 306 8.84 -2.22 -23.83
N ASP A 307 8.40 -1.31 -24.68
CA ASP A 307 7.34 -1.58 -25.65
C ASP A 307 7.94 -2.19 -26.93
N ILE A 308 7.47 -3.38 -27.30
CA ILE A 308 7.81 -4.08 -28.52
C ILE A 308 6.55 -4.19 -29.38
N ASP A 309 6.50 -3.34 -30.40
CA ASP A 309 5.45 -3.29 -31.40
C ASP A 309 6.04 -3.51 -32.80
N GLY A 310 5.35 -4.34 -33.59
CA GLY A 310 5.64 -4.63 -34.97
C GLY A 310 5.47 -3.46 -35.95
N THR A 311 4.83 -2.36 -35.55
CA THR A 311 4.66 -1.16 -36.41
C THR A 311 5.71 -0.07 -36.16
N SER A 312 6.49 -0.16 -35.08
CA SER A 312 7.54 0.81 -34.77
C SER A 312 8.79 0.60 -35.64
N PRO A 313 9.46 1.67 -36.14
CA PRO A 313 10.69 1.52 -36.92
C PRO A 313 11.72 0.67 -36.18
N SER A 314 12.26 -0.33 -36.86
CA SER A 314 13.26 -1.26 -36.32
C SER A 314 14.39 -0.49 -35.62
N GLY A 315 14.53 -0.68 -34.31
CA GLY A 315 15.62 -0.12 -33.50
C GLY A 315 15.23 0.96 -32.48
N ILE A 316 13.96 1.40 -32.42
CA ILE A 316 13.48 2.29 -31.34
C ILE A 316 12.41 1.57 -30.56
N ALA A 317 12.85 0.71 -29.64
CA ALA A 317 11.98 0.26 -28.57
C ALA A 317 11.83 1.45 -27.61
N ASN A 318 10.63 2.03 -27.56
CA ASN A 318 10.36 3.15 -26.67
C ASN A 318 10.30 2.59 -25.24
N SER A 319 11.22 3.04 -24.39
CA SER A 319 11.10 2.80 -22.95
C SER A 319 10.03 3.72 -22.40
N ILE A 320 9.02 3.12 -21.76
CA ILE A 320 7.99 3.82 -20.98
C ILE A 320 8.50 3.98 -19.55
#